data_AF-A0A0F9VWF5-F1
#
_entry.id   AF-A0A0F9VWF5-F1
#
_cell.length_a   1.000
_cell.length_b   1.000
_cell.length_c   1.000
_cell.angle_alpha   90.00
_cell.angle_beta   90.00
_cell.angle_gamma   90.00
#
_symmetry.space_group_name_H-M   'P 1'
#
loop_
_entity.id
_entity.type
_entity.pdbx_description
1 polymer ?
#
loop_
_entity_poly.entity_id
_entity_poly.type
_entity_poly.pdbx_seq_one_letter_code
_entity_poly.pdbx_strand_id
1 'polypeptide(L)'
;MKFQFTKRTASTFFMQLGGLTPYKMQAYLDTIPEGEEMELIFRKKIRWDIGRMRKFFEGPVVDFVKNQYTELGHTYGKPEVRQFLKAKFLGTVVDDPIWTPISTTTLDFEKWKTFLRDIGDFCMDTFGCGLPEPENVDEGD
;
A
#
# COMPACT_ATOMS: atom_id res chain seq x y z
N MET A 1 7.81 -24.18 10.48
CA MET A 1 8.35 -23.62 11.74
C MET A 1 7.34 -22.61 12.25
N LYS A 2 6.78 -22.80 13.44
CA LYS A 2 5.75 -21.91 14.02
C LYS A 2 6.42 -20.69 14.63
N PHE A 3 5.93 -19.49 14.33
CA PHE A 3 6.35 -18.27 15.02
C PHE A 3 5.14 -17.53 15.55
N GLN A 4 5.15 -17.28 16.87
CA GLN A 4 4.20 -16.43 17.58
C GLN A 4 4.74 -15.00 17.61
N PHE A 5 3.82 -14.03 17.53
CA PHE A 5 4.10 -12.60 17.47
C PHE A 5 3.55 -11.85 18.68
N THR A 6 4.30 -10.86 19.18
CA THR A 6 3.90 -9.60 19.86
C THR A 6 5.19 -8.93 20.40
N LYS A 7 5.46 -7.61 20.40
CA LYS A 7 4.64 -6.38 20.34
C LYS A 7 5.51 -5.18 19.85
N ARG A 8 4.85 -4.18 19.26
CA ARG A 8 5.34 -3.01 18.49
C ARG A 8 6.38 -2.07 19.13
N THR A 9 7.38 -1.69 18.31
CA THR A 9 7.94 -0.33 18.25
C THR A 9 8.34 -0.02 16.81
N ALA A 10 7.64 0.93 16.15
CA ALA A 10 7.83 1.22 14.74
C ALA A 10 8.93 2.27 14.52
N SER A 11 10.02 1.86 13.87
CA SER A 11 10.91 2.76 13.13
C SER A 11 11.09 2.17 11.73
N THR A 12 10.27 2.62 10.80
CA THR A 12 10.28 2.11 9.42
C THR A 12 11.43 2.76 8.65
N PHE A 13 12.54 2.04 8.49
CA PHE A 13 13.65 2.44 7.62
C PHE A 13 13.38 1.95 6.19
N PHE A 14 13.16 2.88 5.26
CA PHE A 14 13.02 2.58 3.84
C PHE A 14 14.35 2.77 3.11
N MET A 15 15.01 1.67 2.72
CA MET A 15 16.21 1.73 1.88
C MET A 15 15.84 1.42 0.43
N GLN A 16 16.01 2.39 -0.46
CA GLN A 16 15.78 2.22 -1.90
C GLN A 16 17.00 1.52 -2.53
N LEU A 17 17.14 0.21 -2.29
CA LEU A 17 18.25 -0.57 -2.80
C LEU A 17 18.09 -0.82 -4.31
N GLY A 18 18.81 -0.05 -5.12
CA GLY A 18 18.97 -0.31 -6.54
C GLY A 18 19.55 -1.71 -6.78
N GLY A 19 18.71 -2.64 -7.23
CA GLY A 19 19.13 -4.00 -7.62
C GLY A 19 19.58 -4.86 -6.45
N LEU A 20 18.66 -5.20 -5.55
CA LEU A 20 18.80 -6.30 -4.59
C LEU A 20 18.85 -7.63 -5.36
N THR A 21 20.04 -8.23 -5.44
CA THR A 21 20.20 -9.64 -5.81
C THR A 21 20.12 -10.49 -4.54
N PRO A 22 19.76 -11.78 -4.61
CA PRO A 22 19.76 -12.66 -3.44
C PRO A 22 21.09 -12.61 -2.65
N TYR A 23 22.20 -12.47 -3.37
CA TYR A 23 23.53 -12.31 -2.78
C TYR A 23 23.72 -11.02 -1.98
N LYS A 24 23.28 -9.86 -2.52
CA LYS A 24 23.35 -8.58 -1.78
C LYS A 24 22.41 -8.57 -0.57
N MET A 25 21.30 -9.29 -0.66
CA MET A 25 20.36 -9.45 0.45
C MET A 25 20.99 -10.25 1.58
N GLN A 26 21.62 -11.38 1.27
CA GLN A 26 22.33 -12.18 2.25
C GLN A 26 23.44 -11.38 2.93
N ALA A 27 24.27 -10.69 2.15
CA ALA A 27 25.33 -9.84 2.70
C ALA A 27 24.81 -8.74 3.63
N TYR A 28 23.59 -8.23 3.42
CA TYR A 28 22.97 -7.26 4.32
C TYR A 28 22.42 -7.95 5.58
N LEU A 29 21.76 -9.10 5.43
CA LEU A 29 21.29 -9.90 6.57
C LEU A 29 22.43 -10.26 7.52
N ASP A 30 23.61 -10.56 6.97
CA ASP A 30 24.81 -10.90 7.73
C ASP A 30 25.41 -9.69 8.49
N THR A 31 25.01 -8.45 8.17
CA THR A 31 25.46 -7.22 8.88
C THR A 31 24.60 -6.85 10.08
N ILE A 32 23.48 -7.54 10.29
CA ILE A 32 22.57 -7.22 11.37
C ILE A 32 23.13 -7.79 12.68
N PRO A 33 23.26 -6.97 13.75
CA PRO A 33 23.73 -7.46 15.04
C PRO A 33 22.79 -8.52 15.61
N GLU A 34 23.36 -9.60 16.13
CA GLU A 34 22.59 -10.65 16.80
C GLU A 34 21.83 -10.06 18.01
N GLY A 35 20.52 -10.32 18.07
CA GLY A 35 19.65 -9.88 19.18
C GLY A 35 18.69 -8.73 18.84
N GLU A 36 18.78 -8.11 17.67
CA GLU A 36 17.79 -7.12 17.21
C GLU A 36 16.65 -7.79 16.43
N GLU A 37 15.41 -7.52 16.86
CA GLU A 37 14.21 -7.88 16.08
C GLU A 37 13.98 -6.86 14.97
N MET A 38 13.94 -7.31 13.72
CA MET A 38 13.62 -6.46 12.57
C MET A 38 12.46 -7.03 11.77
N GLU A 39 11.70 -6.12 11.18
CA GLU A 39 10.65 -6.44 10.23
C GLU A 39 11.11 -6.10 8.80
N LEU A 40 11.10 -7.10 7.92
CA LEU A 40 11.47 -6.95 6.52
C LEU A 40 10.22 -7.09 5.65
N ILE A 41 9.96 -6.09 4.82
CA ILE A 41 8.84 -6.09 3.88
C ILE A 41 9.37 -6.18 2.45
N PHE A 42 9.12 -7.31 1.79
CA PHE A 42 9.45 -7.51 0.37
C PHE A 42 8.30 -7.11 -0.53
N ARG A 43 8.56 -6.32 -1.59
CA ARG A 43 7.55 -5.89 -2.55
C ARG A 43 8.04 -6.00 -3.98
N LYS A 44 7.15 -6.46 -4.87
CA LYS A 44 7.39 -6.41 -6.32
C LYS A 44 7.49 -4.93 -6.75
N LYS A 45 8.48 -4.60 -7.59
CA LYS A 45 8.61 -3.26 -8.15
C LYS A 45 7.42 -2.98 -9.07
N ILE A 46 6.69 -1.89 -8.82
CA ILE A 46 5.62 -1.44 -9.71
C ILE A 46 6.27 -0.90 -11.00
N ARG A 47 5.94 -1.52 -12.13
CA ARG A 47 6.38 -1.13 -13.49
C ARG A 47 5.20 -0.83 -14.42
N TRP A 48 4.00 -0.73 -13.88
CA TRP A 48 2.76 -0.58 -14.65
C TRP A 48 2.58 0.86 -15.11
N ASP A 49 1.91 1.07 -16.24
CA ASP A 49 1.48 2.40 -16.64
C ASP A 49 0.39 2.96 -15.68
N ILE A 50 0.14 4.27 -15.80
CA ILE A 50 -0.84 4.99 -14.98
C ILE A 50 -2.26 4.42 -15.14
N GLY A 51 -2.63 3.96 -16.35
CA GLY A 51 -3.93 3.36 -16.61
C GLY A 51 -4.13 2.08 -15.80
N ARG A 52 -3.14 1.19 -15.81
CA ARG A 52 -3.15 -0.02 -14.99
C ARG A 52 -3.11 0.27 -13.48
N MET A 53 -2.33 1.25 -13.03
CA MET A 53 -2.33 1.70 -11.63
C MET A 53 -3.73 2.20 -11.19
N ARG A 54 -4.40 2.98 -12.05
CA ARG A 54 -5.75 3.48 -11.81
C ARG A 54 -6.78 2.35 -11.76
N LYS A 55 -6.76 1.42 -12.71
CA LYS A 55 -7.65 0.23 -12.72
C LYS A 55 -7.44 -0.61 -11.46
N PHE A 56 -6.19 -0.82 -11.04
CA PHE A 56 -5.86 -1.53 -9.81
C PHE A 56 -6.41 -0.83 -8.56
N PHE A 57 -6.29 0.50 -8.50
CA PHE A 57 -6.86 1.28 -7.41
C PHE A 57 -8.39 1.18 -7.36
N GLU A 58 -9.08 1.54 -8.44
CA GLU A 58 -10.55 1.62 -8.46
C GLU A 58 -11.23 0.24 -8.32
N GLY A 59 -10.53 -0.84 -8.67
CA GLY A 59 -11.00 -2.22 -8.52
C GLY A 59 -10.42 -2.89 -7.28
N PRO A 60 -9.39 -3.76 -7.42
CA PRO A 60 -8.90 -4.62 -6.36
C PRO A 60 -8.57 -3.92 -5.03
N VAL A 61 -7.95 -2.74 -5.06
CA VAL A 61 -7.54 -2.06 -3.82
C VAL A 61 -8.75 -1.59 -3.03
N VAL A 62 -9.69 -0.88 -3.65
CA VAL A 62 -10.88 -0.38 -2.95
C VAL A 62 -11.75 -1.54 -2.47
N ASP A 63 -11.93 -2.59 -3.28
CA ASP A 63 -12.72 -3.76 -2.91
C ASP A 63 -12.07 -4.52 -1.74
N PHE A 64 -10.74 -4.67 -1.77
CA PHE A 64 -9.99 -5.29 -0.69
C PHE A 64 -10.15 -4.52 0.63
N VAL A 65 -9.90 -3.21 0.64
CA VAL A 65 -10.02 -2.40 1.86
C VAL A 65 -11.46 -2.41 2.39
N LYS A 66 -12.46 -2.35 1.50
CA LYS A 66 -13.87 -2.49 1.87
C LYS A 66 -14.15 -3.83 2.55
N ASN A 67 -13.63 -4.94 2.00
CA ASN A 67 -13.83 -6.27 2.57
C ASN A 67 -13.14 -6.39 3.93
N GLN A 68 -11.94 -5.83 4.09
CA GLN A 68 -11.25 -5.80 5.39
C GLN A 68 -12.04 -5.03 6.46
N TYR A 69 -12.63 -3.88 6.12
CA TYR A 69 -13.54 -3.20 7.05
C TYR A 69 -14.81 -4.02 7.36
N THR A 70 -15.32 -4.77 6.39
CA THR A 70 -16.47 -5.67 6.57
C THR A 70 -16.14 -6.80 7.54
N GLU A 71 -14.94 -7.39 7.45
CA GLU A 71 -14.44 -8.40 8.39
C GLU A 71 -14.31 -7.86 9.82
N LEU A 72 -14.05 -6.55 9.96
CA LEU A 72 -14.03 -5.84 11.25
C LEU A 72 -15.42 -5.42 11.74
N GLY A 73 -16.50 -5.75 11.02
CA GLY A 73 -17.88 -5.43 11.39
C GLY A 73 -18.37 -4.05 10.95
N HIS A 74 -17.62 -3.34 10.11
CA HIS A 74 -18.03 -2.06 9.54
C HIS A 74 -18.59 -2.22 8.12
N THR A 75 -19.70 -1.56 7.82
CA THR A 75 -20.27 -1.57 6.46
C THR A 75 -20.03 -0.22 5.79
N TYR A 76 -19.15 -0.22 4.79
CA TYR A 76 -18.88 0.96 3.95
C TYR A 76 -19.15 0.67 2.47
N GLY A 77 -19.65 1.67 1.77
CA GLY A 77 -19.79 1.65 0.32
C GLY A 77 -18.43 1.78 -0.38
N LYS A 78 -18.32 1.18 -1.57
CA LYS A 78 -17.15 1.36 -2.45
C LYS A 78 -16.80 2.85 -2.69
N PRO A 79 -17.78 3.75 -2.92
CA PRO A 79 -17.49 5.19 -3.07
C PRO A 79 -16.89 5.84 -1.82
N GLU A 80 -17.34 5.44 -0.63
CA GLU A 80 -16.89 5.97 0.65
C GLU A 80 -15.44 5.57 0.93
N VAL A 81 -15.12 4.27 0.77
CA VAL A 81 -13.75 3.76 0.92
C VAL A 81 -12.82 4.45 -0.08
N ARG A 82 -13.25 4.61 -1.32
CA ARG A 82 -12.47 5.33 -2.34
C ARG A 82 -12.21 6.79 -1.94
N GLN A 83 -13.23 7.51 -1.49
CA GLN A 83 -13.07 8.91 -1.06
C GLN A 83 -12.17 9.01 0.17
N PHE A 84 -12.31 8.10 1.13
CA PHE A 84 -11.46 8.01 2.31
C PHE A 84 -9.98 7.81 1.93
N LEU A 85 -9.67 6.83 1.07
CA LEU A 85 -8.29 6.57 0.65
C LEU A 85 -7.69 7.79 -0.08
N LYS A 86 -8.46 8.43 -0.97
CA LYS A 86 -8.01 9.65 -1.65
C LYS A 86 -7.78 10.79 -0.66
N ALA A 87 -8.73 11.05 0.25
CA ALA A 87 -8.61 12.11 1.23
C ALA A 87 -7.43 11.89 2.18
N LYS A 88 -7.21 10.64 2.60
CA LYS A 88 -6.15 10.28 3.55
C LYS A 88 -4.74 10.41 2.96
N PHE A 89 -4.54 9.97 1.71
CA PHE A 89 -3.18 9.87 1.14
C PHE A 89 -2.87 10.90 0.05
N LEU A 90 -3.89 11.47 -0.59
CA LEU A 90 -3.70 12.57 -1.56
C LEU A 90 -4.06 13.92 -0.94
N GLY A 91 -4.93 13.93 0.08
CA GLY A 91 -5.47 15.15 0.68
C GLY A 91 -6.78 15.61 0.04
N THR A 92 -7.24 16.77 0.49
CA THR A 92 -8.51 17.39 0.06
C THR A 92 -8.26 18.81 -0.43
N VAL A 93 -8.99 19.20 -1.47
CA VAL A 93 -9.16 20.61 -1.86
C VAL A 93 -10.36 21.15 -1.10
N VAL A 94 -10.18 22.32 -0.47
CA VAL A 94 -11.23 23.04 0.24
C VAL A 94 -11.67 24.20 -0.65
N ASP A 95 -12.91 24.14 -1.11
CA ASP A 95 -13.57 25.25 -1.81
C ASP A 95 -14.84 25.54 -1.02
N ASP A 96 -14.69 26.39 0.00
CA ASP A 96 -15.66 26.61 1.09
C ASP A 96 -17.11 26.74 0.58
N PRO A 97 -18.07 25.88 0.99
CA PRO A 97 -18.05 24.91 2.10
C PRO A 97 -17.76 23.45 1.70
N ILE A 98 -17.29 23.20 0.49
CA ILE A 98 -17.15 21.86 -0.10
C ILE A 98 -15.72 21.34 0.06
N TRP A 99 -15.61 20.16 0.68
CA TRP A 99 -14.35 19.43 0.85
C TRP A 99 -14.31 18.28 -0.15
N THR A 100 -13.41 18.35 -1.13
CA THR A 100 -13.30 17.32 -2.18
C THR A 100 -11.92 16.65 -2.16
N PRO A 101 -11.85 15.31 -2.18
CA PRO A 101 -10.56 14.62 -2.30
C PRO A 101 -9.86 14.97 -3.62
N ILE A 102 -8.53 15.13 -3.59
CA ILE A 102 -7.74 15.41 -4.80
C ILE A 102 -8.04 14.36 -5.88
N SER A 103 -8.21 14.82 -7.13
CA SER A 103 -8.47 13.91 -8.25
C SER A 103 -7.26 13.03 -8.55
N THR A 104 -7.52 11.75 -8.79
CA THR A 104 -6.54 10.78 -9.27
C THR A 104 -6.24 10.93 -10.77
N THR A 105 -7.00 11.75 -11.49
CA THR A 105 -6.82 11.97 -12.94
C THR A 105 -5.57 12.78 -13.28
N THR A 106 -5.09 13.63 -12.36
CA THR A 106 -3.97 14.55 -12.55
C THR A 106 -2.64 14.04 -11.97
N LEU A 107 -2.63 12.81 -11.44
CA LEU A 107 -1.43 12.24 -10.82
C LEU A 107 -0.47 11.73 -11.91
N ASP A 108 0.80 12.10 -11.77
CA ASP A 108 1.90 11.50 -12.52
C ASP A 108 2.27 10.11 -11.98
N PHE A 109 3.18 9.42 -12.68
CA PHE A 109 3.58 8.05 -12.37
C PHE A 109 4.19 7.91 -10.96
N GLU A 110 5.05 8.83 -10.53
CA GLU A 110 5.70 8.72 -9.22
C GLU A 110 4.73 9.01 -8.07
N LYS A 111 3.79 9.94 -8.27
CA LYS A 111 2.69 10.18 -7.33
C LYS A 111 1.76 8.98 -7.23
N TRP A 112 1.41 8.34 -8.35
CA TRP A 112 0.61 7.10 -8.33
C TRP A 112 1.29 5.97 -7.59
N LYS A 113 2.58 5.77 -7.84
CA LYS A 113 3.38 4.75 -7.18
C LYS A 113 3.50 4.99 -5.67
N THR A 114 3.70 6.24 -5.28
CA THR A 114 3.72 6.66 -3.86
C THR A 114 2.36 6.41 -3.22
N PHE A 115 1.27 6.85 -3.87
CA PHE A 115 -0.09 6.65 -3.39
C PHE A 115 -0.44 5.17 -3.16
N LEU A 116 -0.14 4.28 -4.11
CA LEU A 116 -0.39 2.84 -3.94
C LEU A 116 0.49 2.22 -2.85
N ARG A 117 1.74 2.68 -2.72
CA ARG A 117 2.64 2.20 -1.67
C ARG A 117 2.13 2.59 -0.29
N ASP A 118 1.71 3.83 -0.11
CA ASP A 118 1.26 4.36 1.18
C ASP A 118 -0.08 3.69 1.60
N ILE A 119 -0.95 3.36 0.64
CA ILE A 119 -2.13 2.51 0.93
C ILE A 119 -1.68 1.11 1.38
N GLY A 120 -0.70 0.51 0.71
CA GLY A 120 -0.18 -0.80 1.09
C GLY A 120 0.45 -0.83 2.48
N ASP A 121 1.18 0.23 2.84
CA ASP A 121 1.71 0.42 4.20
C ASP A 121 0.57 0.49 5.21
N PHE A 122 -0.46 1.29 4.91
CA PHE A 122 -1.65 1.38 5.76
C PHE A 122 -2.38 0.03 5.93
N CYS A 123 -2.51 -0.76 4.86
CA CYS A 123 -3.12 -2.09 4.95
C CYS A 123 -2.31 -3.03 5.83
N MET A 124 -0.98 -3.02 5.71
CA MET A 124 -0.11 -3.81 6.58
C MET A 124 -0.24 -3.38 8.04
N ASP A 125 -0.22 -2.07 8.31
CA ASP A 125 -0.27 -1.54 9.68
C ASP A 125 -1.63 -1.76 10.37
N THR A 126 -2.71 -1.68 9.59
CA THR A 126 -4.09 -1.68 10.10
C THR A 126 -4.70 -3.08 10.10
N PHE A 127 -4.48 -3.84 9.02
CA PHE A 127 -5.10 -5.14 8.80
C PHE A 127 -4.11 -6.30 8.89
N GLY A 128 -2.80 -6.03 8.94
CA GLY A 128 -1.76 -7.08 8.98
C GLY A 128 -1.53 -7.78 7.64
N CYS A 129 -2.02 -7.22 6.54
CA CYS A 129 -1.98 -7.84 5.22
C CYS A 129 -1.68 -6.83 4.11
N GLY A 130 -0.98 -7.29 3.07
CA GLY A 130 -0.61 -6.48 1.93
C GLY A 130 -1.76 -6.30 0.95
N LEU A 131 -1.61 -5.35 0.03
CA LEU A 131 -2.55 -5.21 -1.09
C LEU A 131 -2.60 -6.50 -1.93
N PRO A 132 -3.76 -6.79 -2.55
CA PRO A 132 -3.91 -7.95 -3.42
C PRO A 132 -2.94 -7.88 -4.60
N GLU A 133 -2.59 -9.04 -5.15
CA GLU A 133 -1.74 -9.06 -6.34
C GLU A 133 -2.47 -8.43 -7.55
N PRO A 134 -1.73 -7.68 -8.39
CA PRO A 134 -2.27 -6.99 -9.58
C PRO A 134 -2.69 -7.93 -10.69
N GLU A 135 -2.40 -9.22 -10.56
CA GLU A 135 -2.66 -10.26 -11.55
C GLU A 135 -4.18 -10.48 -11.75
N ASN A 136 -5.02 -9.88 -10.87
CA ASN A 136 -6.48 -9.88 -10.95
C ASN A 136 -7.09 -8.61 -11.57
N VAL A 137 -6.28 -7.70 -12.14
CA VAL A 137 -6.82 -6.56 -12.90
C VAL A 137 -6.90 -6.97 -14.36
N ASP A 138 -8.08 -7.40 -14.82
CA ASP A 138 -8.32 -7.61 -16.24
C ASP A 138 -7.92 -6.36 -17.02
N GLU A 139 -6.93 -6.51 -17.89
CA GLU A 139 -6.55 -5.55 -18.90
C GLU A 139 -7.64 -5.57 -19.99
N GLY A 140 -8.86 -5.13 -19.63
CA GLY A 140 -9.93 -4.94 -20.61
C GLY A 140 -9.49 -3.89 -21.64
N ASP A 141 -9.39 -4.33 -22.89
CA ASP A 141 -9.25 -3.55 -24.13
C ASP A 141 -10.27 -2.40 -24.21
#